data_AF-A0A8B6XQS2-F1
#
_entry.id   AF-A0A8B6XQS2-F1
#
_cell.length_a   1.000
_cell.length_b   1.000
_cell.length_c   1.000
_cell.angle_alpha   90.00
_cell.angle_beta   90.00
_cell.angle_gamma   90.00
#
_symmetry.space_group_name_H-M   'P 1'
#
loop_
_entity.id
_entity.type
_entity.pdbx_description
1 polymer ?
#
loop_
_entity_poly.entity_id
_entity_poly.type
_entity_poly.pdbx_seq_one_letter_code
_entity_poly.pdbx_strand_id
1 'polypeptide(L)'
;MHLIFCLFILQEFYNNRMTETPLVKKKHRGIPEALFLNDVDAYMVKESSSETALQKLDEQFQKYRFMESNLLNKKIRLSTQIPDIKATLSSINFLKNKKNEKEPLKTQFMLSDQLFVHAKVPTTDKVCLWLGANVMLEYNIDEADELLKKNLSAAESQLLELDNDLDYLRDQITTTEVSMARIYNWDVKRRQKLKISS
;
A
#
# COMPACT_ATOMS: atom_id res chain seq x y z
N MET A 1 19.64 -21.07 17.30
CA MET A 1 20.59 -20.78 16.21
C MET A 1 19.94 -20.20 14.96
N HIS A 2 18.72 -20.58 14.56
CA HIS A 2 18.08 -20.06 13.34
C HIS A 2 17.82 -18.54 13.34
N LEU A 3 17.41 -17.95 14.48
CA LEU A 3 17.19 -16.50 14.61
C LEU A 3 18.50 -15.69 14.46
N ILE A 4 19.63 -16.22 14.96
CA ILE A 4 20.95 -15.55 14.90
C ILE A 4 21.49 -15.53 13.46
N PHE A 5 21.25 -16.61 12.71
CA PHE A 5 21.68 -16.69 11.31
C PHE A 5 20.87 -15.74 10.40
N CYS A 6 19.57 -15.59 10.67
CA CYS A 6 18.72 -14.61 9.98
C CYS A 6 19.15 -13.17 10.30
N LEU A 7 19.50 -12.89 11.56
CA LEU A 7 20.03 -11.59 12.00
C LEU A 7 21.35 -11.22 11.32
N PHE A 8 22.26 -12.17 11.13
CA PHE A 8 23.54 -11.91 10.46
C PHE A 8 23.35 -11.59 8.97
N ILE A 9 22.47 -12.33 8.29
CA ILE A 9 22.13 -12.06 6.89
C ILE A 9 21.39 -10.72 6.75
N LEU A 10 20.46 -10.40 7.64
CA LEU A 10 19.77 -9.10 7.65
C LEU A 10 20.74 -7.94 7.91
N GLN A 11 21.75 -8.14 8.76
CA GLN A 11 22.76 -7.13 9.05
C GLN A 11 23.72 -6.91 7.86
N GLU A 12 24.14 -7.97 7.17
CA GLU A 12 24.92 -7.83 5.92
C GLU A 12 24.08 -7.24 4.78
N PHE A 13 22.82 -7.63 4.67
CA PHE A 13 21.89 -7.09 3.67
C PHE A 13 21.60 -5.60 3.90
N TYR A 14 21.51 -5.16 5.16
CA TYR A 14 21.38 -3.75 5.53
C TYR A 14 22.65 -2.96 5.22
N ASN A 15 23.83 -3.49 5.56
CA ASN A 15 25.11 -2.84 5.28
C ASN A 15 25.36 -2.65 3.77
N ASN A 16 24.91 -3.59 2.92
CA ASN A 16 25.02 -3.45 1.47
C ASN A 16 24.07 -2.40 0.85
N ARG A 17 22.91 -2.12 1.47
CA ARG A 17 21.95 -1.11 0.97
C ARG A 17 22.31 0.35 1.29
N MET A 18 23.30 0.60 2.15
CA MET A 18 23.76 1.95 2.54
C MET A 18 24.67 2.65 1.51
N THR A 19 25.02 2.01 0.39
CA THR A 19 25.91 2.61 -0.64
C THR A 19 25.18 3.35 -1.76
N GLU A 20 23.87 3.54 -1.66
CA GLU A 20 23.12 4.37 -2.61
C GLU A 20 22.84 5.79 -2.05
N THR A 21 23.16 6.76 -2.91
CA THR A 21 23.11 8.23 -2.82
C THR A 21 21.94 8.85 -2.03
N PRO A 22 22.08 10.11 -1.54
CA PRO A 22 21.15 10.71 -0.59
C PRO A 22 19.73 10.77 -1.17
N LEU A 23 18.86 9.95 -0.58
CA LEU A 23 17.46 9.81 -0.96
C LEU A 23 16.79 11.17 -0.86
N VAL A 24 16.32 11.66 -2.01
CA VAL A 24 15.30 12.71 -2.11
C VAL A 24 14.25 12.41 -1.06
N LYS A 25 14.07 13.32 -0.08
CA LYS A 25 13.06 13.20 0.99
C LYS A 25 11.68 13.07 0.36
N LYS A 26 11.26 11.83 0.05
CA LYS A 26 9.91 11.51 -0.38
C LYS A 26 9.02 11.89 0.81
N LYS A 27 8.01 12.72 0.56
CA LYS A 27 7.03 13.12 1.57
C LYS A 27 6.17 11.90 1.91
N HIS A 28 6.64 11.06 2.83
CA HIS A 28 5.85 9.96 3.36
C HIS A 28 4.74 10.54 4.24
N ARG A 29 3.48 10.26 3.89
CA ARG A 29 2.32 10.91 4.50
C ARG A 29 2.11 10.37 5.93
N GLY A 30 2.74 11.01 6.91
CA GLY A 30 2.46 10.80 8.33
C GLY A 30 3.01 9.49 8.93
N ILE A 31 3.88 8.76 8.21
CA ILE A 31 4.60 7.61 8.77
C ILE A 31 5.79 8.14 9.59
N PRO A 32 5.86 7.88 10.91
CA PRO A 32 6.98 8.33 11.74
C PRO A 32 8.30 7.70 11.29
N GLU A 33 9.39 8.44 11.35
CA GLU A 33 10.73 7.92 11.11
C GLU A 33 11.20 7.05 12.30
N ALA A 34 11.75 5.89 12.00
CA ALA A 34 12.28 4.95 12.97
C ALA A 34 13.63 5.42 13.48
N LEU A 35 13.85 5.28 14.79
CA LEU A 35 15.12 5.63 15.42
C LEU A 35 16.15 4.50 15.17
N PHE A 36 17.16 4.78 14.37
CA PHE A 36 18.30 3.88 14.21
C PHE A 36 19.32 4.07 15.33
N LEU A 37 19.48 3.04 16.18
CA LEU A 37 20.37 3.10 17.34
C LEU A 37 21.82 2.77 16.96
N ASN A 38 22.57 3.78 16.49
CA ASN A 38 24.01 3.65 16.25
C ASN A 38 24.81 3.41 17.53
N ASP A 39 24.57 4.24 18.54
CA ASP A 39 25.17 4.13 19.86
C ASP A 39 24.11 3.71 20.87
N VAL A 40 24.11 2.42 21.21
CA VAL A 40 23.16 1.82 22.15
C VAL A 40 23.47 2.28 23.57
N ASP A 41 24.73 2.51 23.91
CA ASP A 41 25.14 2.94 25.25
C ASP A 41 24.58 4.34 25.55
N ALA A 42 24.74 5.29 24.63
CA ALA A 42 24.20 6.64 24.77
C ALA A 42 22.67 6.68 24.84
N TYR A 43 22.00 5.76 24.13
CA TYR A 43 20.54 5.62 24.20
C TYR A 43 20.09 5.03 25.54
N MET A 44 20.75 3.98 26.01
CA MET A 44 20.46 3.32 27.28
C MET A 44 20.75 4.19 28.50
N VAL A 45 21.63 5.20 28.40
CA VAL A 45 21.83 6.22 29.46
C VAL A 45 20.60 7.11 29.64
N LYS A 46 19.83 7.35 28.57
CA LYS A 46 18.59 8.15 28.64
C LYS A 46 17.37 7.34 29.08
N GLU A 47 17.45 6.02 28.98
CA GLU A 47 16.36 5.10 29.28
C GLU A 47 16.54 4.46 30.66
N SER A 48 15.43 4.24 31.37
CA SER A 48 15.45 3.73 32.74
C SER A 48 15.89 2.27 32.82
N SER A 49 15.47 1.44 31.87
CA SER A 49 15.84 0.02 31.78
C SER A 49 15.82 -0.50 30.34
N SER A 50 16.47 -1.64 30.11
CA SER A 50 16.41 -2.35 28.82
C SER A 50 15.00 -2.81 28.47
N GLU A 51 14.20 -3.16 29.48
CA GLU A 51 12.83 -3.59 29.32
C GLU A 51 11.91 -2.44 28.87
N THR A 52 12.04 -1.26 29.48
CA THR A 52 11.27 -0.07 29.07
C THR A 52 11.63 0.39 27.66
N ALA A 53 12.91 0.30 27.29
CA ALA A 53 13.38 0.64 25.96
C ALA A 53 12.85 -0.34 24.89
N LEU A 54 12.87 -1.64 25.18
CA LEU A 54 12.29 -2.67 24.31
C LEU A 54 10.78 -2.53 24.16
N GLN A 55 10.07 -2.20 25.25
CA GLN A 55 8.63 -1.97 25.22
C GLN A 55 8.26 -0.79 24.30
N LYS A 56 8.98 0.33 24.38
CA LYS A 56 8.77 1.49 23.50
C LYS A 56 8.97 1.14 22.02
N LEU A 57 10.02 0.39 21.70
CA LEU A 57 10.30 -0.04 20.33
C LEU A 57 9.27 -1.05 19.83
N ASP A 58 8.79 -1.96 20.69
CA ASP A 58 7.73 -2.89 20.34
C ASP A 58 6.40 -2.15 20.05
N GLU A 59 6.02 -1.17 20.88
CA GLU A 59 4.87 -0.32 20.61
C GLU A 59 4.98 0.41 19.27
N GLN A 60 6.17 0.91 18.92
CA GLN A 60 6.43 1.56 17.64
C GLN A 60 6.36 0.55 16.48
N PHE A 61 6.91 -0.65 16.65
CA PHE A 61 6.81 -1.75 15.68
C PHE A 61 5.36 -2.15 15.42
N GLN A 62 4.55 -2.33 16.45
CA GLN A 62 3.12 -2.66 16.30
C GLN A 62 2.37 -1.57 15.54
N LYS A 63 2.69 -0.28 15.77
CA LYS A 63 2.11 0.83 15.01
C LYS A 63 2.47 0.74 13.53
N TYR A 64 3.73 0.43 13.19
CA TYR A 64 4.12 0.26 11.79
C TYR A 64 3.42 -0.92 11.12
N ARG A 65 3.30 -2.06 11.80
CA ARG A 65 2.57 -3.24 11.28
C ARG A 65 1.10 -2.95 11.06
N PHE A 66 0.47 -2.19 11.95
CA PHE A 66 -0.91 -1.74 11.77
C PHE A 66 -1.05 -0.81 10.57
N MET A 67 -0.14 0.16 10.40
CA MET A 67 -0.12 1.04 9.22
C MET A 67 0.08 0.26 7.92
N GLU A 68 1.04 -0.68 7.89
CA GLU A 68 1.31 -1.55 6.74
C GLU A 68 0.06 -2.34 6.32
N SER A 69 -0.61 -2.98 7.27
CA SER A 69 -1.87 -3.71 7.02
C SER A 69 -2.94 -2.80 6.39
N ASN A 70 -3.09 -1.59 6.92
CA ASN A 70 -4.05 -0.62 6.36
C ASN A 70 -3.71 -0.19 4.93
N LEU A 71 -2.43 0.05 4.63
CA LEU A 71 -2.00 0.42 3.28
C LEU A 71 -2.13 -0.76 2.30
N LEU A 72 -1.81 -1.99 2.73
CA LEU A 72 -1.99 -3.20 1.93
C LEU A 72 -3.48 -3.41 1.57
N ASN A 73 -4.38 -3.26 2.53
CA ASN A 73 -5.82 -3.36 2.27
C ASN A 73 -6.30 -2.31 1.25
N LYS A 74 -5.79 -1.07 1.34
CA LYS A 74 -6.08 -0.02 0.35
C LYS A 74 -5.53 -0.37 -1.02
N LYS A 75 -4.30 -0.90 -1.09
CA LYS A 75 -3.66 -1.34 -2.34
C LYS A 75 -4.47 -2.44 -3.02
N ILE A 76 -4.91 -3.45 -2.27
CA ILE A 76 -5.75 -4.54 -2.78
C ILE A 76 -7.03 -3.99 -3.40
N ARG A 77 -7.73 -3.10 -2.68
CA ARG A 77 -8.97 -2.48 -3.19
C ARG A 77 -8.76 -1.72 -4.49
N LEU A 78 -7.71 -0.89 -4.58
CA LEU A 78 -7.40 -0.16 -5.81
C LEU A 78 -6.98 -1.10 -6.94
N SER A 79 -6.23 -2.16 -6.63
CA SER A 79 -5.81 -3.16 -7.61
C SER A 79 -6.99 -3.94 -8.22
N THR A 80 -8.09 -4.12 -7.48
CA THR A 80 -9.33 -4.69 -8.01
C THR A 80 -10.13 -3.66 -8.80
N GLN A 81 -10.20 -2.41 -8.32
CA GLN A 81 -10.99 -1.35 -8.93
C GLN A 81 -10.44 -0.88 -10.30
N ILE A 82 -9.12 -0.85 -10.46
CA ILE A 82 -8.48 -0.37 -11.71
C ILE A 82 -8.90 -1.22 -12.93
N PRO A 83 -8.84 -2.56 -12.89
CA PRO A 83 -9.38 -3.42 -13.95
C PRO A 83 -10.85 -3.15 -14.27
N ASP A 84 -11.69 -2.97 -13.25
CA ASP A 84 -13.13 -2.71 -13.42
C ASP A 84 -13.39 -1.39 -14.15
N ILE A 85 -12.64 -0.33 -13.80
CA ILE A 85 -12.69 0.96 -14.50
C ILE A 85 -12.23 0.80 -15.96
N LYS A 86 -11.15 0.05 -16.21
CA LYS A 86 -10.64 -0.22 -17.57
C LYS A 86 -11.65 -1.00 -18.42
N ALA A 87 -12.32 -1.99 -17.84
CA ALA A 87 -13.38 -2.74 -18.51
C ALA A 87 -14.56 -1.83 -18.86
N THR A 88 -14.96 -0.94 -17.96
CA THR A 88 -16.04 0.04 -18.20
C THR A 88 -15.68 1.03 -19.32
N LEU A 89 -14.44 1.54 -19.33
CA LEU A 89 -13.91 2.37 -20.42
C LEU A 89 -13.91 1.64 -21.77
N SER A 90 -13.58 0.35 -21.79
CA SER A 90 -13.66 -0.47 -23.00
C SER A 90 -15.10 -0.53 -23.54
N SER A 91 -16.08 -0.76 -22.67
CA SER A 91 -17.50 -0.75 -23.02
C SER A 91 -17.96 0.60 -23.56
N ILE A 92 -17.52 1.72 -22.96
CA ILE A 92 -17.86 3.06 -23.42
C ILE A 92 -17.25 3.34 -24.80
N ASN A 93 -16.00 2.95 -25.02
CA ASN A 93 -15.37 3.05 -26.34
C ASN A 93 -16.10 2.23 -27.41
N PHE A 94 -16.56 1.03 -27.05
CA PHE A 94 -17.41 0.21 -27.93
C PHE A 94 -18.71 0.93 -28.31
N LEU A 95 -19.42 1.51 -27.32
CA LEU A 95 -20.64 2.28 -27.56
C LEU A 95 -20.38 3.53 -28.41
N LYS A 96 -19.26 4.22 -28.18
CA LYS A 96 -18.83 5.40 -28.95
C LYS A 96 -18.56 5.05 -30.41
N ASN A 97 -17.93 3.92 -30.70
CA ASN A 97 -17.71 3.45 -32.07
C ASN A 97 -19.03 3.08 -32.75
N LYS A 98 -19.92 2.37 -32.03
CA LYS A 98 -21.24 1.99 -32.55
C LYS A 98 -22.17 3.16 -32.85
N LYS A 99 -22.04 4.26 -32.12
CA LYS A 99 -22.75 5.52 -32.40
C LYS A 99 -22.47 6.01 -33.83
N ASN A 100 -21.24 5.86 -34.32
CA ASN A 100 -20.86 6.32 -35.67
C ASN A 100 -21.47 5.46 -36.79
N GLU A 101 -21.70 4.18 -36.53
CA GLU A 101 -22.24 3.22 -37.51
C GLU A 101 -23.77 3.37 -37.70
N LYS A 102 -24.48 4.05 -36.79
CA LYS A 102 -25.94 4.24 -36.79
C LYS A 102 -26.77 2.95 -36.85
N GLU A 103 -26.15 1.79 -36.65
CA GLU A 103 -26.83 0.51 -36.62
C GLU A 103 -27.29 0.15 -35.20
N PRO A 104 -28.50 -0.44 -35.06
CA PRO A 104 -28.99 -0.88 -33.77
C PRO A 104 -28.16 -2.04 -33.22
N LEU A 105 -27.71 -1.90 -31.98
CA LEU A 105 -26.89 -2.89 -31.28
C LEU A 105 -27.75 -4.11 -30.91
N LYS A 106 -27.43 -5.27 -31.47
CA LYS A 106 -27.97 -6.55 -31.02
C LYS A 106 -27.10 -7.06 -29.87
N THR A 107 -27.67 -7.15 -28.69
CA THR A 107 -26.96 -7.63 -27.49
C THR A 107 -27.87 -8.50 -26.64
N GLN A 108 -27.27 -9.25 -25.72
CA GLN A 108 -27.98 -10.01 -24.70
C GLN A 108 -27.95 -9.21 -23.40
N PHE A 109 -29.11 -8.78 -22.91
CA PHE A 109 -29.22 -8.14 -21.60
C PHE A 109 -29.36 -9.18 -20.51
N MET A 110 -28.56 -9.01 -19.46
CA MET A 110 -28.69 -9.76 -18.23
C MET A 110 -29.86 -9.19 -17.42
N LEU A 111 -30.90 -9.99 -17.19
CA LEU A 111 -32.01 -9.67 -16.28
C LEU A 111 -31.74 -10.20 -14.86
N SER A 112 -31.03 -11.33 -14.78
CA SER A 112 -30.55 -11.98 -13.56
C SER A 112 -29.29 -12.77 -13.90
N ASP A 113 -28.54 -13.24 -12.90
CA ASP A 113 -27.21 -13.86 -13.05
C ASP A 113 -27.14 -15.02 -14.06
N GLN A 114 -28.26 -15.71 -14.28
CA GLN A 114 -28.39 -16.83 -15.23
C GLN A 114 -29.48 -16.61 -16.29
N LEU A 115 -30.06 -15.42 -16.37
CA LEU A 115 -31.15 -15.10 -17.29
C LEU A 115 -30.76 -13.96 -18.21
N PHE A 116 -30.63 -14.29 -19.50
CA PHE A 116 -30.27 -13.35 -20.56
C PHE A 116 -31.38 -13.25 -21.60
N VAL A 117 -31.66 -12.04 -22.06
CA VAL A 117 -32.67 -11.76 -23.08
C VAL A 117 -32.02 -11.06 -24.27
N HIS A 118 -32.33 -11.53 -25.47
CA HIS A 118 -31.90 -10.87 -26.70
C HIS A 118 -32.67 -9.57 -26.88
N ALA A 119 -31.96 -8.44 -26.96
CA ALA A 119 -32.55 -7.14 -27.23
C ALA A 119 -31.83 -6.44 -28.38
N LYS A 120 -32.59 -5.55 -29.02
CA LYS A 120 -32.11 -4.66 -30.06
C LYS A 120 -32.16 -3.24 -29.51
N VAL A 121 -31.01 -2.67 -29.21
CA VAL A 121 -30.89 -1.34 -28.62
C VAL A 121 -30.72 -0.31 -29.74
N PRO A 122 -31.52 0.75 -29.78
CA PRO A 122 -31.25 1.88 -30.66
C PRO A 122 -29.91 2.54 -30.29
N THR A 123 -29.33 3.30 -31.21
CA THR A 123 -28.13 4.09 -30.89
C THR A 123 -28.48 5.15 -29.85
N THR A 124 -27.75 5.17 -28.74
CA THR A 124 -27.98 6.09 -27.62
C THR A 124 -26.72 6.92 -27.38
N ASP A 125 -26.91 8.19 -27.02
CA ASP A 125 -25.82 9.16 -26.78
C ASP A 125 -25.42 9.28 -25.31
N LYS A 126 -26.16 8.59 -24.45
CA LYS A 126 -26.12 8.72 -23.00
C LYS A 126 -25.94 7.36 -22.34
N VAL A 127 -25.27 7.38 -21.20
CA VAL A 127 -25.00 6.20 -20.36
C VAL A 127 -25.30 6.56 -18.91
N CYS A 128 -25.80 5.58 -18.15
CA CYS A 128 -26.03 5.75 -16.72
C CYS A 128 -24.88 5.15 -15.93
N LEU A 129 -24.23 5.95 -15.08
CA LEU A 129 -23.15 5.51 -14.21
C LEU A 129 -23.64 5.43 -12.76
N TRP A 130 -23.27 4.35 -12.08
CA TRP A 130 -23.49 4.19 -10.65
C TRP A 130 -22.33 4.82 -9.88
N LEU A 131 -22.63 5.83 -9.06
CA LEU A 131 -21.62 6.58 -8.30
C LEU A 131 -21.44 6.07 -6.86
N GLY A 132 -22.28 5.09 -6.46
CA GLY A 132 -22.36 4.62 -5.08
C GLY A 132 -23.44 5.35 -4.28
N ALA A 133 -23.55 5.00 -2.99
CA ALA A 133 -24.53 5.58 -2.06
C ALA A 133 -25.99 5.59 -2.58
N ASN A 134 -26.37 4.58 -3.36
CA ASN A 134 -27.69 4.46 -4.02
C ASN A 134 -27.99 5.56 -5.05
N VAL A 135 -26.95 6.16 -5.65
CA VAL A 135 -27.07 7.23 -6.65
C VAL A 135 -26.57 6.76 -8.01
N MET A 136 -27.42 6.96 -9.02
CA MET A 136 -27.12 6.78 -10.43
C MET A 136 -27.34 8.10 -11.17
N LEU A 137 -26.41 8.48 -12.05
CA LEU A 137 -26.52 9.68 -12.88
C LEU A 137 -26.34 9.34 -14.35
N GLU A 138 -27.12 10.02 -15.18
CA GLU A 138 -27.02 9.98 -16.63
C GLU A 138 -25.93 10.95 -17.10
N TYR A 139 -25.04 10.48 -17.97
CA TYR A 139 -23.97 11.25 -18.59
C TYR A 139 -24.00 11.06 -20.09
N ASN A 140 -23.50 12.04 -20.84
CA ASN A 140 -23.16 11.82 -22.23
C ASN A 140 -21.97 10.85 -22.33
N ILE A 141 -21.87 10.11 -23.44
CA ILE A 141 -20.76 9.14 -23.65
C ILE A 141 -19.39 9.80 -23.50
N ASP A 142 -19.22 11.02 -24.01
CA ASP A 142 -17.95 11.75 -23.94
C ASP A 142 -17.61 12.21 -22.51
N GLU A 143 -18.61 12.71 -21.77
CA GLU A 143 -18.45 13.11 -20.36
C GLU A 143 -18.12 11.89 -19.47
N ALA A 144 -18.76 10.75 -19.73
CA ALA A 144 -18.50 9.50 -19.03
C ALA A 144 -17.06 9.00 -19.28
N ASP A 145 -16.57 9.09 -20.53
CA ASP A 145 -15.20 8.74 -20.90
C ASP A 145 -14.18 9.62 -20.17
N GLU A 146 -14.38 10.94 -20.16
CA GLU A 146 -13.52 11.88 -19.44
C GLU A 146 -13.52 11.63 -17.93
N LEU A 147 -14.70 11.42 -17.34
CA LEU A 147 -14.85 11.14 -15.91
C LEU A 147 -14.10 9.87 -15.50
N LEU A 148 -14.29 8.78 -16.26
CA LEU A 148 -13.64 7.51 -15.96
C LEU A 148 -12.14 7.54 -16.22
N LYS A 149 -11.65 8.26 -17.23
CA LYS A 149 -10.22 8.50 -17.44
C LYS A 149 -9.60 9.28 -16.29
N LYS A 150 -10.27 10.32 -15.80
CA LYS A 150 -9.84 11.07 -14.62
C LYS A 150 -9.78 10.17 -13.37
N ASN A 151 -10.80 9.36 -13.15
CA ASN A 151 -10.85 8.41 -12.03
C ASN A 151 -9.75 7.34 -12.15
N LEU A 152 -9.49 6.84 -13.36
CA LEU A 152 -8.44 5.88 -13.63
C LEU A 152 -7.06 6.46 -13.30
N SER A 153 -6.76 7.65 -13.83
CA SER A 153 -5.49 8.33 -13.58
C SER A 153 -5.28 8.63 -12.09
N ALA A 154 -6.33 9.06 -11.39
CA ALA A 154 -6.28 9.27 -9.95
C ALA A 154 -6.02 7.96 -9.18
N ALA A 155 -6.68 6.85 -9.56
CA ALA A 155 -6.49 5.54 -8.94
C ALA A 155 -5.08 4.98 -9.20
N GLU A 156 -4.55 5.11 -10.42
CA GLU A 156 -3.19 4.66 -10.78
C GLU A 156 -2.12 5.50 -10.05
N SER A 157 -2.30 6.82 -9.95
CA SER A 157 -1.41 7.69 -9.16
C SER A 157 -1.44 7.32 -7.67
N GLN A 158 -2.62 7.07 -7.11
CA GLN A 158 -2.76 6.65 -5.72
C GLN A 158 -2.10 5.29 -5.46
N LEU A 159 -2.20 4.35 -6.39
CA LEU A 159 -1.55 3.04 -6.29
C LEU A 159 -0.02 3.21 -6.22
N LEU A 160 0.54 4.05 -7.08
CA LEU A 160 1.97 4.33 -7.11
C LEU A 160 2.44 5.02 -5.80
N GLU A 161 1.68 5.97 -5.29
CA GLU A 161 1.97 6.58 -3.98
C GLU A 161 1.95 5.55 -2.84
N LEU A 162 0.94 4.67 -2.81
CA LEU A 162 0.85 3.61 -1.80
C LEU A 162 2.02 2.64 -1.85
N ASP A 163 2.52 2.31 -3.03
CA ASP A 163 3.70 1.46 -3.18
C ASP A 163 4.94 2.09 -2.56
N ASN A 164 5.16 3.39 -2.79
CA ASN A 164 6.26 4.12 -2.17
C ASN A 164 6.13 4.18 -0.63
N ASP A 165 4.91 4.37 -0.11
CA ASP A 165 4.66 4.41 1.33
C ASP A 165 4.83 3.03 1.98
N LEU A 166 4.45 1.94 1.29
CA LEU A 166 4.68 0.57 1.74
C LEU A 166 6.16 0.22 1.78
N ASP A 167 6.92 0.63 0.76
CA ASP A 167 8.38 0.41 0.74
C ASP A 167 9.06 1.16 1.88
N TYR A 168 8.68 2.42 2.12
CA TYR A 168 9.18 3.17 3.27
C TYR A 168 8.82 2.51 4.60
N LEU A 169 7.59 2.04 4.77
CA LEU A 169 7.16 1.32 5.99
C LEU A 169 7.98 0.05 6.22
N ARG A 170 8.30 -0.71 5.17
CA ARG A 170 9.17 -1.89 5.28
C ARG A 170 10.55 -1.51 5.82
N ASP A 171 11.14 -0.43 5.31
CA ASP A 171 12.43 0.05 5.80
C ASP A 171 12.35 0.53 7.26
N GLN A 172 11.24 1.18 7.67
CA GLN A 172 11.02 1.58 9.06
C GLN A 172 10.87 0.38 10.02
N ILE A 173 10.15 -0.66 9.57
CA ILE A 173 9.98 -1.92 10.29
C ILE A 173 11.36 -2.57 10.51
N THR A 174 12.13 -2.76 9.43
CA THR A 174 13.47 -3.35 9.50
C THR A 174 14.40 -2.54 10.42
N THR A 175 14.38 -1.22 10.32
CA THR A 175 15.19 -0.33 11.17
C THR A 175 14.84 -0.51 12.65
N THR A 176 13.54 -0.61 12.96
CA THR A 176 13.05 -0.82 14.33
C THR A 176 13.46 -2.19 14.86
N GLU A 177 13.33 -3.25 14.06
CA GLU A 177 13.76 -4.62 14.41
C GLU A 177 15.26 -4.69 14.71
N VAL A 178 16.09 -4.05 13.88
CA VAL A 178 17.54 -3.97 14.11
C VAL A 178 17.84 -3.23 15.41
N SER A 179 17.17 -2.11 15.67
CA SER A 179 17.31 -1.37 16.94
C SER A 179 16.91 -2.22 18.15
N MET A 180 15.81 -2.98 18.08
CA MET A 180 15.39 -3.91 19.14
C MET A 180 16.45 -4.99 19.39
N ALA A 181 16.99 -5.60 18.32
CA ALA A 181 18.03 -6.61 18.42
C ALA A 181 19.32 -6.07 19.04
N ARG A 182 19.68 -4.81 18.72
CA ARG A 182 20.84 -4.12 19.32
C ARG A 182 20.69 -3.95 20.84
N ILE A 183 19.52 -3.53 21.31
CA ILE A 183 19.23 -3.41 22.75
C ILE A 183 19.26 -4.78 23.43
N TYR A 184 18.68 -5.81 22.80
CA TYR A 184 18.71 -7.17 23.35
C TYR A 184 20.15 -7.68 23.50
N ASN A 185 20.98 -7.51 22.46
CA ASN A 185 22.39 -7.90 22.49
C ASN A 185 23.18 -7.13 23.57
N TRP A 186 22.87 -5.84 23.75
CA TRP A 186 23.46 -5.02 24.81
C TRP A 186 23.12 -5.55 26.21
N ASP A 187 21.84 -5.86 26.47
CA ASP A 187 21.41 -6.36 27.78
C ASP A 187 22.01 -7.73 28.10
N VAL A 188 22.11 -8.62 27.11
CA VAL A 188 22.79 -9.92 27.26
C VAL A 188 24.26 -9.73 27.64
N LYS A 189 24.99 -8.86 26.94
CA LYS A 189 26.40 -8.56 27.26
C LYS A 189 26.55 -8.00 28.67
N ARG A 190 25.65 -7.11 29.10
CA ARG A 190 25.64 -6.55 30.46
C ARG A 190 25.44 -7.64 31.52
N ARG A 191 24.45 -8.52 31.34
CA ARG A 191 24.16 -9.64 32.27
C ARG A 191 25.31 -10.64 32.36
N GLN A 192 25.99 -10.93 31.24
CA GLN A 192 27.15 -11.81 31.23
C GLN A 192 28.32 -11.21 32.02
N LYS A 193 28.62 -9.92 31.83
CA LYS A 193 29.66 -9.22 32.60
C LYS A 193 29.39 -9.27 34.11
N LEU A 194 28.15 -9.00 34.52
CA LEU A 194 27.74 -9.06 35.93
C LEU A 194 27.96 -10.44 36.57
N LYS A 195 27.68 -11.52 35.83
CA LYS A 195 27.89 -12.91 36.27
C LYS A 195 29.36 -13.31 36.38
N ILE A 196 30.24 -12.72 35.58
CA ILE A 196 31.69 -13.01 35.60
C ILE A 196 32.36 -12.24 36.76
N SER A 197 31.80 -11.10 37.16
CA SER A 197 32.27 -10.27 38.27
C SER A 197 31.70 -10.65 39.65
N SER A 198 30.79 -11.63 39.70
CA SER A 198 30.21 -12.17 40.96
C SER A 198 30.80 -13.55 41.25
#